data_AF-A0A942V7Y6-F1
#
_entry.id   AF-A0A942V7Y6-F1
#
_cell.length_a   1.000
_cell.length_b   1.000
_cell.length_c   1.000
_cell.angle_alpha   90.00
_cell.angle_beta   90.00
_cell.angle_gamma   90.00
#
_symmetry.space_group_name_H-M   'P 1'
#
loop_
_entity.id
_entity.type
_entity.pdbx_description
1 polymer ?
#
loop_
_entity_poly.entity_id
_entity_poly.type
_entity_poly.pdbx_seq_one_letter_code
_entity_poly.pdbx_strand_id
1 'polypeptide(L)'
;TESVFTPEYVRHTIELCREEGVEAGIHLHDKNGTAEMLLDVALHYGCKYTDITMMGLGGKWHDGNLAVEYFLRKYNYNPGYEQTRLKTMLIQNLIKYNKSTAAVL
;
A
#
# COMPACT_ATOMS: atom_id res chain seq x y z
N THR A 1 3.81 -9.77 3.14
CA THR A 1 3.01 -10.97 2.79
C THR A 1 3.31 -11.29 1.33
N GLU A 2 3.34 -12.56 0.90
CA GLU A 2 3.60 -12.88 -0.52
C GLU A 2 2.40 -12.42 -1.37
N SER A 3 2.49 -11.26 -2.04
CA SER A 3 1.40 -10.65 -2.84
C SER A 3 1.10 -11.37 -4.15
N VAL A 4 0.65 -12.63 -4.05
CA VAL A 4 0.24 -13.46 -5.18
C VAL A 4 -1.25 -13.76 -5.08
N PHE A 5 -2.04 -12.74 -4.75
CA PHE A 5 -3.49 -12.87 -4.58
C PHE A 5 -4.23 -12.54 -5.88
N THR A 6 -5.36 -13.23 -6.10
CA THR A 6 -6.27 -12.94 -7.21
C THR A 6 -7.41 -12.03 -6.74
N PRO A 7 -8.11 -11.35 -7.67
CA PRO A 7 -9.33 -10.59 -7.36
C PRO A 7 -10.38 -11.42 -6.59
N GLU A 8 -10.56 -12.68 -6.98
CA GLU A 8 -11.53 -13.59 -6.35
C GLU A 8 -11.15 -13.89 -4.90
N TYR A 9 -9.86 -14.08 -4.63
CA TYR A 9 -9.36 -14.30 -3.28
C TYR A 9 -9.61 -13.07 -2.40
N VAL A 10 -9.30 -11.87 -2.90
CA VAL A 10 -9.52 -10.61 -2.18
C VAL A 10 -11.01 -10.42 -1.87
N ARG A 11 -11.87 -10.55 -2.89
CA ARG A 11 -13.32 -10.47 -2.72
C ARG A 11 -13.79 -11.43 -1.63
N HIS A 12 -13.51 -12.73 -1.79
CA HIS A 12 -14.01 -13.76 -0.89
C HIS A 12 -13.56 -13.51 0.56
N THR A 13 -12.31 -13.06 0.75
CA THR A 13 -11.80 -12.72 2.08
C THR A 13 -12.57 -11.57 2.72
N ILE A 14 -12.86 -10.50 1.97
CA ILE A 14 -13.67 -9.37 2.48
C ILE A 14 -15.11 -9.80 2.79
N GLU A 15 -15.70 -10.65 1.94
CA GLU A 15 -17.06 -11.17 2.14
C GLU A 15 -17.15 -12.02 3.42
N LEU A 16 -16.19 -12.93 3.65
CA LEU A 16 -16.12 -13.75 4.87
C LEU A 16 -16.00 -12.90 6.12
N CYS A 17 -15.12 -11.88 6.14
CA CYS A 17 -15.02 -10.99 7.30
C CYS A 17 -16.35 -10.30 7.59
N ARG A 18 -17.04 -9.83 6.55
CA ARG A 18 -18.33 -9.15 6.68
C ARG A 18 -19.44 -10.09 7.16
N GLU A 19 -19.47 -11.33 6.70
CA GLU A 19 -20.43 -12.36 7.16
C GLU A 19 -20.28 -12.65 8.65
N GLU A 20 -19.05 -12.59 9.16
CA GLU A 20 -18.73 -12.69 10.60
C GLU A 20 -18.96 -11.38 11.38
N GLY A 21 -19.46 -10.32 10.72
CA GLY A 21 -19.67 -9.01 11.33
C GLY A 21 -18.38 -8.26 11.67
N VAL A 22 -17.24 -8.67 11.06
CA VAL A 22 -15.92 -8.07 11.28
C VAL A 22 -15.61 -7.06 10.17
N GLU A 23 -15.16 -5.89 10.58
CA GLU A 23 -14.67 -4.87 9.66
C GLU A 23 -13.22 -5.14 9.27
N ALA A 24 -12.97 -5.36 7.97
CA ALA A 24 -11.66 -5.71 7.45
C ALA A 24 -10.89 -4.49 6.91
N GLY A 25 -9.59 -4.47 7.19
CA GLY A 25 -8.60 -3.69 6.45
C GLY A 25 -7.77 -4.60 5.55
N ILE A 26 -7.15 -4.03 4.52
CA ILE A 26 -6.29 -4.78 3.59
C ILE A 26 -4.89 -4.18 3.51
N HIS A 27 -3.87 -5.03 3.52
CA HIS A 27 -2.47 -4.64 3.32
C HIS A 27 -1.94 -5.39 2.10
N LEU A 28 -1.51 -4.66 1.07
CA LEU A 28 -1.04 -5.22 -0.20
C LEU A 28 0.39 -4.74 -0.50
N HIS A 29 1.30 -5.67 -0.74
CA HIS A 29 2.54 -5.37 -1.45
C HIS A 29 2.33 -5.44 -2.96
N ASP A 30 3.14 -4.75 -3.74
CA ASP A 30 3.03 -4.58 -5.19
C ASP A 30 4.06 -5.42 -5.98
N LYS A 31 4.24 -6.69 -5.59
CA LYS A 31 5.23 -7.63 -6.17
C LYS A 31 5.20 -7.71 -7.71
N ASN A 32 4.01 -7.59 -8.30
CA ASN A 32 3.77 -7.78 -9.74
C ASN A 32 2.98 -6.62 -10.38
N GLY A 33 2.93 -5.45 -9.74
CA GLY A 33 2.12 -4.32 -10.24
C GLY A 33 0.61 -4.53 -10.12
N THR A 34 0.16 -5.43 -9.25
CA THR A 34 -1.26 -5.79 -9.08
C THR A 34 -1.91 -5.16 -7.85
N ALA A 35 -1.15 -4.52 -6.96
CA ALA A 35 -1.67 -4.02 -5.68
C ALA A 35 -2.76 -2.95 -5.87
N GLU A 36 -2.60 -2.05 -6.84
CA GLU A 36 -3.58 -1.01 -7.15
C GLU A 36 -4.94 -1.63 -7.56
N MET A 37 -4.92 -2.61 -8.48
CA MET A 37 -6.12 -3.31 -8.94
C MET A 37 -6.77 -4.14 -7.82
N LEU A 38 -5.97 -4.84 -7.01
CA LEU A 38 -6.48 -5.64 -5.90
C LEU A 38 -7.09 -4.76 -4.81
N LEU A 39 -6.54 -3.57 -4.57
CA LEU A 39 -7.16 -2.60 -3.68
C LEU A 39 -8.50 -2.11 -4.25
N ASP A 40 -8.59 -1.84 -5.55
CA ASP A 40 -9.84 -1.46 -6.19
C ASP A 40 -10.95 -2.50 -5.97
N VAL A 41 -10.61 -3.78 -6.09
CA VAL A 41 -11.50 -4.89 -5.76
C VAL A 41 -11.91 -4.82 -4.30
N ALA A 42 -10.95 -4.70 -3.37
CA ALA A 42 -11.25 -4.65 -1.95
C ALA A 42 -12.20 -3.48 -1.58
N LEU A 43 -11.93 -2.27 -2.10
CA LEU A 43 -12.75 -1.08 -1.87
C LEU A 43 -14.16 -1.27 -2.44
N HIS A 44 -14.28 -1.86 -3.63
CA HIS A 44 -15.58 -2.17 -4.24
C HIS A 44 -16.44 -3.09 -3.36
N TYR A 45 -15.81 -4.07 -2.71
CA TYR A 45 -16.50 -5.02 -1.81
C TYR A 45 -16.65 -4.53 -0.37
N GLY A 46 -16.31 -3.27 -0.09
CA GLY A 46 -16.57 -2.61 1.18
C GLY A 46 -15.43 -2.68 2.20
N CYS A 47 -14.21 -2.98 1.76
CA CYS A 47 -13.02 -2.76 2.59
C CYS A 47 -12.89 -1.27 2.92
N LYS A 48 -12.72 -0.93 4.21
CA LYS A 48 -12.73 0.46 4.69
C LYS A 48 -11.34 1.00 5.02
N TYR A 49 -10.38 0.11 5.28
CA TYR A 49 -9.05 0.47 5.72
C TYR A 49 -8.00 -0.14 4.81
N THR A 50 -6.92 0.59 4.57
CA THR A 50 -5.76 0.06 3.87
C THR A 50 -4.48 0.69 4.37
N ASP A 51 -3.39 -0.05 4.23
CA ASP A 51 -2.05 0.41 4.53
C ASP A 51 -1.36 0.88 3.25
N ILE A 52 -0.82 2.09 3.30
CA ILE A 52 -0.10 2.71 2.19
C ILE A 52 1.16 3.39 2.70
N THR A 53 2.16 3.48 1.82
CA THR A 53 3.43 4.12 2.15
C THR A 53 3.76 5.19 1.13
N MET A 54 4.47 6.23 1.58
CA MET A 54 4.96 7.27 0.68
C MET A 54 6.02 6.64 -0.26
N MET A 55 5.89 6.87 -1.57
CA MET A 55 6.76 6.29 -2.60
C MET A 55 6.78 4.75 -2.67
N GLY A 56 5.81 4.05 -2.07
CA GLY A 56 5.75 2.59 -2.08
C GLY A 56 6.88 1.90 -1.29
N LEU A 57 7.51 2.63 -0.36
CA LEU A 57 8.67 2.12 0.38
C LEU A 57 8.33 0.98 1.34
N GLY A 58 9.26 0.03 1.44
CA GLY A 58 9.16 -1.14 2.29
C GLY A 58 9.17 -2.43 1.46
N GLY A 59 9.07 -3.57 2.15
CA GLY A 59 9.08 -4.89 1.51
C GLY A 59 10.47 -5.39 1.12
N LYS A 60 10.52 -6.55 0.47
CA LYS A 60 11.77 -7.20 0.03
C LYS A 60 12.00 -6.97 -1.46
N TRP A 61 13.11 -6.31 -1.81
CA TRP A 61 13.53 -6.07 -3.20
C TRP A 61 12.47 -5.33 -4.05
N HIS A 62 11.80 -6.04 -4.95
CA HIS A 62 10.78 -5.52 -5.87
C HIS A 62 9.35 -5.66 -5.33
N ASP A 63 9.19 -6.15 -4.09
CA ASP A 63 7.92 -6.36 -3.42
C ASP A 63 7.55 -5.15 -2.54
N GLY A 64 7.47 -3.97 -3.16
CA GLY A 64 7.19 -2.70 -2.47
C GLY A 64 5.79 -2.65 -1.85
N ASN A 65 5.50 -1.66 -1.02
CA ASN A 65 4.13 -1.43 -0.53
C ASN A 65 3.31 -0.65 -1.56
N LEU A 66 1.98 -0.68 -1.42
CA LEU A 66 1.13 0.25 -2.17
C LEU A 66 1.50 1.72 -1.85
N ALA A 67 1.62 2.52 -2.91
CA ALA A 67 2.08 3.89 -2.84
C ALA A 67 0.93 4.88 -2.55
N VAL A 68 1.14 5.86 -1.67
CA VAL A 68 0.19 6.96 -1.40
C VAL A 68 -0.18 7.71 -2.69
N GLU A 69 0.76 7.79 -3.64
CA GLU A 69 0.58 8.37 -4.97
C GLU A 69 -0.61 7.79 -5.73
N TYR A 70 -0.88 6.49 -5.57
CA TYR A 70 -2.04 5.86 -6.19
C TYR A 70 -3.35 6.49 -5.71
N PHE A 71 -3.51 6.66 -4.39
CA PHE A 71 -4.70 7.29 -3.80
C PHE A 71 -4.90 8.72 -4.30
N LEU A 72 -3.81 9.50 -4.31
CA LEU A 72 -3.84 10.88 -4.76
C LEU A 72 -4.29 10.96 -6.22
N ARG A 73 -3.81 10.06 -7.09
CA ARG A 73 -4.27 9.97 -8.49
C ARG A 73 -5.73 9.51 -8.58
N LYS A 74 -6.11 8.45 -7.87
CA LYS A 74 -7.46 7.86 -7.90
C LYS A 74 -8.55 8.87 -7.55
N TYR A 75 -8.28 9.71 -6.55
CA TYR A 75 -9.23 10.73 -6.08
C TYR A 75 -9.00 12.11 -6.70
N ASN A 76 -8.16 12.19 -7.75
CA ASN A 76 -7.81 13.43 -8.43
C ASN A 76 -7.40 14.56 -7.46
N TYR A 77 -6.66 14.18 -6.41
CA TYR A 77 -6.22 15.08 -5.37
C TYR A 77 -4.76 15.46 -5.61
N ASN A 78 -4.52 16.76 -5.77
CA ASN A 78 -3.17 17.29 -5.90
C ASN A 78 -2.69 17.85 -4.55
N PRO A 79 -1.79 17.15 -3.84
CA PRO A 79 -1.25 17.62 -2.56
C PRO A 79 -0.19 18.73 -2.70
N GLY A 80 0.22 19.08 -3.93
CA GLY A 80 1.12 20.19 -4.21
C GLY A 80 2.45 20.11 -3.44
N TYR A 81 2.82 21.22 -2.83
CA TYR A 81 4.09 21.38 -2.10
C TYR A 81 4.26 20.37 -0.96
N GLU A 82 3.20 20.01 -0.24
CA GLU A 82 3.31 19.15 0.93
C GLU A 82 3.77 17.73 0.57
N GLN A 83 3.31 17.18 -0.54
CA GLN A 83 3.82 15.87 -0.99
C GLN A 83 5.30 15.95 -1.36
N THR A 84 5.73 17.01 -2.04
CA THR A 84 7.15 17.23 -2.36
C THR A 84 8.00 17.35 -1.09
N ARG A 85 7.51 18.09 -0.09
CA ARG A 85 8.19 18.25 1.20
C ARG A 85 8.33 16.92 1.93
N LEU A 86 7.25 16.13 2.04
CA LEU A 86 7.26 14.82 2.70
C LEU A 86 8.19 13.83 2.00
N LYS A 87 8.17 13.76 0.66
CA LYS A 87 9.11 12.93 -0.13
C LYS A 87 10.55 13.31 0.14
N THR A 88 10.85 14.61 0.13
CA THR A 88 12.20 15.13 0.38
C THR A 88 12.68 14.75 1.77
N MET A 89 11.85 14.96 2.81
CA MET A 89 12.18 14.59 4.18
C MET A 89 12.43 13.09 4.33
N LEU A 90 11.61 12.25 3.67
CA LEU A 90 11.76 10.81 3.72
C LEU A 90 13.07 10.35 3.09
N ILE A 91 13.41 10.86 1.90
CA ILE A 91 14.70 10.57 1.23
C ILE A 91 15.88 11.03 2.10
N GLN A 92 15.82 12.23 2.67
CA GLN A 92 16.87 12.75 3.56
C GLN A 92 17.06 11.86 4.79
N ASN A 93 15.96 11.39 5.40
CA ASN A 93 16.03 10.47 6.53
C ASN A 93 16.64 9.12 6.14
N LEU A 94 16.25 8.57 4.98
CA LEU A 94 16.84 7.32 4.48
C LEU A 94 18.36 7.45 4.28
N ILE A 95 18.82 8.56 3.71
CA ILE A 95 20.25 8.84 3.53
C ILE A 95 20.94 8.97 4.89
N LYS A 96 20.37 9.78 5.79
CA LYS A 96 20.96 10.09 7.10
C LYS A 96 21.11 8.85 7.98
N TYR A 97 20.12 7.97 7.96
CA TYR A 97 20.04 6.82 8.86
C TYR A 97 20.35 5.47 8.17
N ASN A 98 20.90 5.48 6.94
CA ASN A 98 21.19 4.23 6.22
C ASN A 98 22.12 3.28 7.01
N LYS A 99 23.09 3.81 7.77
CA LYS A 99 24.02 3.03 8.60
C LYS A 99 23.34 2.37 9.79
N SER A 100 22.14 2.80 10.14
CA SER A 100 21.33 2.27 11.24
C SER A 100 20.20 1.38 10.73
N THR A 101 20.20 1.02 9.44
CA THR A 101 19.18 0.14 8.88
C THR A 101 19.29 -1.27 9.46
N ALA A 102 18.15 -1.86 9.83
CA ALA A 102 18.03 -3.27 10.16
C ALA A 102 17.84 -4.16 8.91
N ALA A 103 17.74 -3.55 7.73
CA ALA A 103 17.68 -4.29 6.47
C ALA A 103 19.05 -4.93 6.19
N VAL A 104 19.11 -6.25 6.28
CA VAL A 104 20.29 -7.04 5.91
C VAL A 104 20.28 -7.21 4.39
N LEU A 105 21.35 -6.75 3.73
CA LEU A 105 21.60 -6.97 2.29
C LEU A 105 21.97 -8.43 2.02
#